data_AF-A0A0G4MTY1-F1
#
_entry.id   AF-A0A0G4MTY1-F1
#
_cell.length_a   1.000
_cell.length_b   1.000
_cell.length_c   1.000
_cell.angle_alpha   90.00
_cell.angle_beta   90.00
_cell.angle_gamma   90.00
#
_symmetry.space_group_name_H-M   'P 1'
#
loop_
_entity.id
_entity.type
_entity.pdbx_description
1 polymer ?
#
loop_
_entity_poly.entity_id
_entity_poly.type
_entity_poly.pdbx_seq_one_letter_code
_entity_poly.pdbx_strand_id
1 'polypeptide(L)'
;MHRLRLAAAAAAAALAATALAHGDHASQAPLVAADADWMTRHMAEEHHMNAWDAASFFALHDYNGDGLWHVDEMQRTYGLMDESNSGLAQPRRDDVARQLLALLDADADGAVTRAEWDAFIHAGKTLPDLGTGPGHHNDAEYEYEIHHWDNGAGG
;
A
#
# COMPACT_ATOMS: atom_id res chain seq x y z
N MET A 1 -76.89 -18.24 6.27
CA MET A 1 -76.79 -19.70 6.47
C MET A 1 -75.32 -20.09 6.52
N HIS A 2 -74.93 -20.89 7.52
CA HIS A 2 -73.58 -21.37 7.78
C HIS A 2 -72.91 -22.09 6.61
N ARG A 3 -71.58 -21.97 6.50
CA ARG A 3 -70.64 -23.10 6.69
C ARG A 3 -69.17 -22.64 6.74
N LEU A 4 -68.55 -22.90 7.88
CA LEU A 4 -67.12 -22.97 8.13
C LEU A 4 -66.52 -24.12 7.31
N ARG A 5 -65.33 -23.94 6.72
CA ARG A 5 -64.34 -25.01 6.51
C ARG A 5 -62.93 -24.48 6.72
N LEU A 6 -62.29 -25.00 7.77
CA LEU A 6 -60.86 -24.94 8.06
C LEU A 6 -60.09 -25.84 7.10
N ALA A 7 -58.90 -25.39 6.70
CA ALA A 7 -57.69 -26.12 6.34
C ALA A 7 -56.89 -25.19 5.42
N ALA A 8 -55.57 -25.10 5.38
CA ALA A 8 -54.44 -25.61 6.14
C ALA A 8 -53.22 -25.03 5.37
N ALA A 9 -52.03 -25.23 5.93
CA ALA A 9 -50.74 -25.10 5.26
C ALA A 9 -50.17 -23.68 5.11
N ALA A 10 -49.13 -23.48 5.92
CA ALA A 10 -48.15 -22.42 5.86
C ALA A 10 -47.43 -22.35 4.50
N ALA A 11 -47.05 -21.15 4.11
CA ALA A 11 -45.92 -20.92 3.21
C ALA A 11 -45.19 -19.67 3.68
N ALA A 12 -44.30 -19.84 4.66
CA ALA A 12 -43.25 -18.87 4.92
C ALA A 12 -42.29 -18.93 3.72
N ALA A 13 -42.38 -17.94 2.82
CA ALA A 13 -41.41 -17.79 1.76
C ALA A 13 -40.10 -17.29 2.38
N ALA A 14 -39.16 -18.20 2.60
CA ALA A 14 -37.81 -17.89 3.05
C ALA A 14 -37.07 -17.13 1.95
N LEU A 15 -36.80 -15.84 2.19
CA LEU A 15 -35.78 -15.07 1.46
C LEU A 15 -34.41 -15.47 2.00
N ALA A 16 -33.84 -16.53 1.46
CA ALA A 16 -32.42 -16.84 1.61
C ALA A 16 -31.73 -16.55 0.27
N ALA A 17 -31.38 -15.29 0.04
CA ALA A 17 -30.38 -14.95 -0.96
C ALA A 17 -29.02 -15.36 -0.36
N THR A 18 -28.53 -16.53 -0.75
CA THR A 18 -27.13 -16.90 -0.52
C THR A 18 -26.26 -15.98 -1.36
N ALA A 19 -25.76 -14.91 -0.77
CA ALA A 19 -24.59 -14.22 -1.30
C ALA A 19 -23.40 -15.18 -1.17
N LEU A 20 -23.22 -16.02 -2.18
CA LEU A 20 -21.96 -16.72 -2.38
C LEU A 20 -21.01 -15.71 -3.01
N ALA A 21 -20.34 -14.92 -2.16
CA ALA A 21 -19.23 -14.10 -2.63
C ALA A 21 -17.99 -14.99 -2.78
N HIS A 22 -17.52 -15.07 -4.02
CA HIS A 22 -16.19 -15.55 -4.42
C HIS A 22 -15.09 -14.86 -3.59
N GLY A 23 -13.91 -15.40 -3.35
CA GLY A 23 -13.21 -16.61 -3.75
C GLY A 23 -11.90 -16.57 -2.97
N ASP A 24 -11.20 -17.70 -2.94
CA ASP A 24 -9.87 -17.83 -2.33
C ASP A 24 -8.90 -16.80 -2.93
N HIS A 25 -8.48 -15.81 -2.16
CA HIS A 25 -7.57 -14.75 -2.59
C HIS A 25 -6.26 -14.87 -1.81
N ALA A 26 -5.38 -15.77 -2.25
CA ALA A 26 -3.96 -15.58 -2.06
C ALA A 26 -3.54 -14.43 -2.98
N SER A 27 -3.47 -13.22 -2.44
CA SER A 27 -2.97 -12.03 -3.15
C SER A 27 -1.49 -12.23 -3.46
N GLN A 28 -1.18 -12.82 -4.61
CA GLN A 28 0.19 -12.76 -5.14
C GLN A 28 0.47 -11.30 -5.50
N ALA A 29 1.58 -10.76 -5.00
CA ALA A 29 2.08 -9.47 -5.45
C ALA A 29 2.10 -9.46 -6.99
N PRO A 30 1.65 -8.36 -7.63
CA PRO A 30 1.67 -8.25 -9.08
C PRO A 30 3.03 -8.60 -9.66
N LEU A 31 3.06 -9.28 -10.81
CA LEU A 31 4.31 -9.54 -11.53
C LEU A 31 4.95 -8.22 -11.96
N VAL A 32 6.03 -7.81 -11.28
CA VAL A 32 6.82 -6.63 -11.61
C VAL A 32 7.92 -7.02 -12.59
N ALA A 33 8.15 -6.20 -13.62
CA ALA A 33 9.27 -6.40 -14.53
C ALA A 33 10.61 -6.27 -13.76
N ALA A 34 11.59 -7.10 -14.10
CA ALA A 34 12.87 -7.12 -13.38
C ALA A 34 13.65 -5.79 -13.45
N ASP A 35 13.38 -4.97 -14.48
CA ASP A 35 13.95 -3.66 -14.71
C ASP A 35 13.02 -2.49 -14.32
N ALA A 36 11.90 -2.77 -13.65
CA ALA A 36 11.01 -1.74 -13.14
C ALA A 36 11.73 -0.81 -12.16
N ASP A 37 11.39 0.48 -12.22
CA ASP A 37 11.86 1.46 -11.26
C ASP A 37 11.37 1.15 -9.84
N TRP A 38 12.02 1.78 -8.86
CA TRP A 38 11.72 1.55 -7.45
C TRP A 38 10.27 1.90 -7.10
N MET A 39 9.69 2.96 -7.66
CA MET A 39 8.30 3.35 -7.37
C MET A 39 7.31 2.30 -7.87
N THR A 40 7.53 1.79 -9.09
CA THR A 40 6.70 0.73 -9.68
C THR A 40 6.77 -0.54 -8.85
N ARG A 41 7.98 -0.94 -8.42
CA ARG A 41 8.18 -2.09 -7.55
C ARG A 41 7.51 -1.89 -6.19
N HIS A 42 7.72 -0.74 -5.58
CA HIS A 42 7.13 -0.34 -4.30
C HIS A 42 5.59 -0.43 -4.33
N MET A 43 4.95 0.16 -5.34
CA MET A 43 3.49 0.15 -5.46
C MET A 43 2.92 -1.26 -5.68
N ALA A 44 3.64 -2.13 -6.37
CA ALA A 44 3.20 -3.50 -6.57
C ALA A 44 3.41 -4.35 -5.30
N GLU A 45 4.56 -4.24 -4.63
CA GLU A 45 4.89 -5.08 -3.49
C GLU A 45 4.15 -4.65 -2.21
N GLU A 46 4.07 -3.34 -1.92
CA GLU A 46 3.46 -2.82 -0.68
C GLU A 46 1.97 -2.50 -0.79
N HIS A 47 1.52 -2.07 -1.98
CA HIS A 47 0.13 -1.63 -2.19
C HIS A 47 -0.67 -2.58 -3.09
N HIS A 48 -0.03 -3.61 -3.67
CA HIS A 48 -0.64 -4.52 -4.64
C HIS A 48 -1.29 -3.79 -5.83
N MET A 49 -0.70 -2.67 -6.25
CA MET A 49 -1.18 -1.82 -7.34
C MET A 49 -0.26 -1.84 -8.55
N ASN A 50 -0.77 -2.40 -9.65
CA ASN A 50 -0.07 -2.47 -10.95
C ASN A 50 -0.32 -1.20 -11.79
N ALA A 51 -1.34 -0.43 -11.43
CA ALA A 51 -1.74 0.79 -12.10
C ALA A 51 -1.95 1.88 -11.05
N TRP A 52 -1.11 2.90 -11.11
CA TRP A 52 -1.10 4.04 -10.20
C TRP A 52 -0.65 5.26 -11.00
N ASP A 53 -0.91 6.44 -10.45
CA ASP A 53 -0.41 7.70 -10.99
C ASP A 53 0.36 8.50 -9.93
N ALA A 54 1.08 9.53 -10.36
CA ALA A 54 1.86 10.37 -9.47
C ALA A 54 1.02 11.00 -8.34
N ALA A 55 -0.26 11.31 -8.59
CA ALA A 55 -1.13 11.91 -7.59
C ALA A 55 -1.46 10.91 -6.48
N SER A 56 -1.78 9.67 -6.85
CA SER A 56 -2.03 8.58 -5.92
C SER A 56 -0.78 8.20 -5.14
N PHE A 57 0.41 8.18 -5.77
CA PHE A 57 1.66 7.93 -5.07
C PHE A 57 1.90 8.98 -3.99
N PHE A 58 1.74 10.27 -4.31
CA PHE A 58 1.87 11.34 -3.32
C PHE A 58 0.89 11.17 -2.16
N ALA A 59 -0.40 11.02 -2.47
CA ALA A 59 -1.47 10.97 -1.48
C ALA A 59 -1.42 9.72 -0.57
N LEU A 60 -0.93 8.58 -1.07
CA LEU A 60 -0.80 7.36 -0.26
C LEU A 60 0.32 7.44 0.78
N HIS A 61 1.30 8.32 0.58
CA HIS A 61 2.49 8.43 1.43
C HIS A 61 2.56 9.75 2.20
N ASP A 62 1.57 10.62 2.02
CA ASP A 62 1.24 11.70 2.95
C ASP A 62 0.41 11.07 4.08
N TYR A 63 1.12 10.51 5.07
CA TYR A 63 0.51 9.67 6.11
C TYR A 63 -0.33 10.49 7.08
N ASN A 64 0.02 11.75 7.29
CA ASN A 64 -0.72 12.64 8.18
C ASN A 64 -1.83 13.44 7.45
N GLY A 65 -1.81 13.47 6.12
CA GLY A 65 -2.81 14.09 5.26
C GLY A 65 -2.74 15.61 5.21
N ASP A 66 -1.58 16.21 5.51
CA ASP A 66 -1.39 17.66 5.53
C ASP A 66 -0.98 18.26 4.17
N GLY A 67 -0.77 17.42 3.16
CA GLY A 67 -0.40 17.81 1.80
C GLY A 67 1.09 18.04 1.62
N LEU A 68 1.92 17.67 2.59
CA LEU A 68 3.37 17.70 2.55
C LEU A 68 3.91 16.29 2.75
N TRP A 69 5.11 16.02 2.23
CA TRP A 69 5.92 14.92 2.73
C TRP A 69 6.99 15.47 3.66
N HIS A 70 6.91 15.07 4.92
CA HIS A 70 7.94 15.35 5.92
C HIS A 70 9.03 14.28 5.88
N VAL A 71 10.16 14.57 6.54
CA VAL A 71 11.30 13.66 6.62
C VAL A 71 10.92 12.29 7.19
N ASP A 72 10.08 12.24 8.21
CA ASP A 72 9.61 10.98 8.81
C ASP A 72 8.75 10.18 7.85
N GLU A 73 7.92 10.84 7.04
CA GLU A 73 7.10 10.19 6.00
C GLU A 73 7.97 9.64 4.88
N MET A 74 8.99 10.38 4.42
CA MET A 74 9.98 9.86 3.47
C MET A 74 10.72 8.64 4.01
N GLN A 75 11.16 8.69 5.28
CA GLN A 75 11.83 7.56 5.93
C GLN A 75 10.88 6.38 6.09
N ARG A 76 9.60 6.64 6.39
CA ARG A 76 8.56 5.63 6.47
C ARG A 76 8.35 4.98 5.10
N THR A 77 8.15 5.74 4.03
CA THR A 77 7.97 5.23 2.66
C THR A 77 9.15 4.38 2.16
N TYR A 78 10.37 4.69 2.59
CA TYR A 78 11.55 3.87 2.30
C TYR A 78 11.75 2.67 3.25
N GLY A 79 10.75 2.39 4.10
CA GLY A 79 10.71 1.29 5.04
C GLY A 79 11.75 1.37 6.15
N LEU A 80 12.28 2.56 6.44
CA LEU A 80 13.33 2.69 7.44
C LEU A 80 12.78 2.46 8.84
N MET A 81 11.51 2.80 9.07
CA MET A 81 10.87 2.65 10.37
C MET A 81 10.39 1.22 10.65
N ASP A 82 10.51 0.32 9.69
CA ASP A 82 10.11 -1.09 9.82
C ASP A 82 11.16 -1.94 10.58
N GLU A 83 10.70 -3.05 11.16
CA GLU A 83 11.53 -3.99 11.91
C GLU A 83 12.62 -4.62 11.04
N SER A 84 12.37 -4.86 9.74
CA SER A 84 13.39 -5.36 8.79
C SER A 84 14.60 -4.44 8.68
N ASN A 85 14.42 -3.15 8.98
CA ASN A 85 15.46 -2.13 8.98
C ASN A 85 15.85 -1.66 10.39
N SER A 86 15.48 -2.37 11.46
CA SER A 86 15.79 -1.98 12.85
C SER A 86 17.29 -1.91 13.13
N GLY A 87 18.11 -2.71 12.41
CA GLY A 87 19.57 -2.66 12.45
C GLY A 87 20.22 -1.50 11.70
N LEU A 88 19.45 -0.70 10.94
CA LEU A 88 19.98 0.41 10.15
C LEU A 88 20.36 1.59 11.04
N ALA A 89 21.64 1.97 11.02
CA ALA A 89 22.16 3.05 11.85
C ALA A 89 21.53 4.42 11.50
N GLN A 90 21.33 5.27 12.51
CA GLN A 90 20.74 6.60 12.33
C GLN A 90 21.40 7.45 11.23
N PRO A 91 22.75 7.51 11.09
CA PRO A 91 23.36 8.28 10.02
C PRO A 91 22.95 7.85 8.60
N ARG A 92 22.60 6.56 8.42
CA ARG A 92 22.11 6.04 7.14
C ARG A 92 20.66 6.46 6.88
N ARG A 93 19.83 6.53 7.92
CA ARG A 93 18.45 7.04 7.85
C ARG A 93 18.43 8.52 7.48
N ASP A 94 19.28 9.30 8.13
CA ASP A 94 19.44 10.72 7.82
C ASP A 94 19.97 10.94 6.40
N ASP A 95 20.84 10.03 5.93
CA ASP A 95 21.37 10.09 4.58
C ASP A 95 20.32 9.85 3.49
N VAL A 96 19.42 8.88 3.70
CA VAL A 96 18.26 8.68 2.82
C VAL A 96 17.41 9.95 2.76
N ALA A 97 17.02 10.51 3.92
CA ALA A 97 16.21 11.72 3.96
C ALA A 97 16.89 12.90 3.25
N ARG A 98 18.19 13.13 3.49
CA ARG A 98 18.95 14.18 2.79
C ARG A 98 18.97 13.99 1.28
N GLN A 99 19.15 12.76 0.81
CA GLN A 99 19.16 12.48 -0.64
C GLN A 99 17.79 12.77 -1.27
N LEU A 100 16.69 12.44 -0.57
CA LEU A 100 15.33 12.70 -1.06
C LEU A 100 14.99 14.19 -1.06
N LEU A 101 15.28 14.92 0.02
CA LEU A 101 15.12 16.37 0.04
C LEU A 101 15.93 17.05 -1.06
N ALA A 102 17.19 16.66 -1.26
CA ALA A 102 18.01 17.23 -2.35
C ALA A 102 17.46 16.97 -3.76
N LEU A 103 16.58 15.97 -3.94
CA LEU A 103 15.93 15.66 -5.21
C LEU A 103 14.59 16.39 -5.40
N LEU A 104 13.86 16.60 -4.31
CA LEU A 104 12.45 16.97 -4.32
C LEU A 104 12.19 18.38 -3.78
N ASP A 105 12.79 18.73 -2.64
CA ASP A 105 12.59 19.99 -1.92
C ASP A 105 13.35 21.11 -2.64
N ALA A 106 12.63 21.88 -3.45
CA ALA A 106 13.19 22.86 -4.37
C ALA A 106 13.45 24.20 -3.70
N ASP A 107 12.69 24.53 -2.65
CA ASP A 107 12.85 25.76 -1.89
C ASP A 107 13.63 25.60 -0.57
N ALA A 108 14.02 24.36 -0.24
CA ALA A 108 14.82 23.97 0.90
C ALA A 108 14.17 24.28 2.26
N ASP A 109 12.83 24.16 2.35
CA ASP A 109 12.08 24.37 3.58
C ASP A 109 12.02 23.12 4.49
N GLY A 110 12.50 21.98 4.00
CA GLY A 110 12.58 20.72 4.73
C GLY A 110 11.37 19.81 4.57
N ALA A 111 10.40 20.18 3.75
CA ALA A 111 9.26 19.37 3.35
C ALA A 111 9.13 19.33 1.83
N VAL A 112 8.30 18.43 1.31
CA VAL A 112 8.01 18.36 -0.13
C VAL A 112 6.53 18.59 -0.35
N THR A 113 6.23 19.67 -1.07
CA THR A 113 4.88 20.00 -1.49
C THR A 113 4.42 19.16 -2.67
N ARG A 114 3.10 19.13 -2.89
CA ARG A 114 2.53 18.53 -4.10
C ARG A 114 3.08 19.16 -5.40
N ALA A 115 3.36 20.46 -5.39
CA ALA A 115 3.85 21.16 -6.57
C ALA A 115 5.28 20.74 -6.94
N GLU A 116 6.14 20.54 -5.94
CA GLU A 116 7.51 20.05 -6.11
C GLU A 116 7.54 18.61 -6.60
N TRP A 117 6.68 17.77 -6.01
CA TRP A 117 6.47 16.40 -6.48
C TRP A 117 6.05 16.35 -7.95
N ASP A 118 5.03 17.13 -8.34
CA ASP A 118 4.57 17.17 -9.72
C ASP A 118 5.66 17.70 -10.66
N ALA A 119 6.46 18.67 -10.23
CA ALA A 119 7.59 19.18 -11.02
C ALA A 119 8.68 18.10 -11.23
N PHE A 120 8.99 17.33 -10.18
CA PHE A 120 9.93 16.20 -10.25
C PHE A 120 9.47 15.13 -11.25
N ILE A 121 8.20 14.74 -11.20
CA ILE A 121 7.63 13.74 -12.11
C ILE A 121 7.52 14.28 -13.55
N HIS A 122 7.09 15.53 -13.75
CA HIS A 122 7.04 16.14 -15.08
C HIS A 122 8.42 16.27 -15.73
N ALA A 123 9.50 16.30 -14.95
CA ALA A 123 10.86 16.22 -15.46
C ALA A 123 11.27 14.80 -15.90
N GLY A 124 10.36 13.82 -15.84
CA GLY A 124 10.60 12.43 -16.24
C GLY A 124 11.45 11.63 -15.25
N LYS A 125 11.50 12.07 -13.98
CA LYS A 125 12.28 11.42 -12.92
C LYS A 125 11.43 10.39 -12.16
N THR A 126 12.13 9.47 -11.49
CA THR A 126 11.58 8.50 -10.55
C THR A 126 12.37 8.56 -9.25
N LEU A 127 11.74 8.22 -8.14
CA LEU A 127 12.45 8.03 -6.87
C LEU A 127 13.52 6.93 -7.02
N PRO A 128 14.73 7.14 -6.48
CA PRO A 128 15.83 6.20 -6.62
C PRO A 128 15.64 4.98 -5.73
N ASP A 129 16.14 3.83 -6.17
CA ASP A 129 16.40 2.72 -5.26
C ASP A 129 17.63 3.07 -4.40
N LEU A 130 17.41 3.21 -3.10
CA LEU A 130 18.46 3.53 -2.12
C LEU A 130 18.98 2.28 -1.40
N GLY A 131 18.59 1.07 -1.81
CA GLY A 131 19.03 -0.18 -1.22
C GLY A 131 18.50 -0.40 0.20
N THR A 132 17.28 0.08 0.48
CA THR A 132 16.58 -0.08 1.77
C THR A 132 15.53 -1.19 1.72
N GLY A 133 15.43 -1.89 0.57
CA GLY A 133 14.39 -2.85 0.27
C GLY A 133 13.23 -2.23 -0.52
N PRO A 134 12.08 -2.92 -0.58
CA PRO A 134 10.92 -2.42 -1.29
C PRO A 134 10.28 -1.22 -0.60
N GLY A 135 10.59 -0.98 0.67
CA GLY A 135 10.07 0.15 1.44
C GLY A 135 8.87 -0.22 2.31
N HIS A 136 8.87 -1.41 2.92
CA HIS A 136 7.84 -1.87 3.87
C HIS A 136 7.47 -0.79 4.89
N HIS A 137 6.24 -0.27 4.82
CA HIS A 137 5.83 0.91 5.61
C HIS A 137 4.43 0.84 6.21
N ASN A 138 3.73 -0.27 5.93
CA ASN A 138 2.51 -0.67 6.61
C ASN A 138 2.86 -1.44 7.89
N ASP A 139 1.99 -1.37 8.90
CA ASP A 139 2.16 -2.08 10.15
C ASP A 139 1.80 -3.57 10.01
N ALA A 140 2.52 -4.40 10.75
CA ALA A 140 2.63 -5.85 10.62
C ALA A 140 1.33 -6.68 10.62
N GLU A 141 0.14 -6.10 10.84
CA GLU A 141 -1.10 -6.87 10.80
C GLU A 141 -1.45 -7.38 9.40
N TYR A 142 -1.06 -6.67 8.32
CA TYR A 142 -1.25 -7.16 6.95
C TYR A 142 -0.21 -8.19 6.51
N GLU A 143 1.04 -8.09 6.98
CA GLU A 143 2.14 -8.93 6.48
C GLU A 143 2.00 -10.40 6.94
N TYR A 144 1.39 -10.64 8.12
CA TYR A 144 1.09 -11.99 8.59
C TYR A 144 0.10 -12.75 7.68
N GLU A 145 -0.83 -12.07 7.02
CA GLU A 145 -1.87 -12.73 6.21
C GLU A 145 -1.37 -13.10 4.81
N ILE A 146 -0.40 -12.36 4.26
CA ILE A 146 0.20 -12.62 2.94
C ILE A 146 1.50 -13.45 3.00
N HIS A 147 2.31 -13.38 4.08
CA HIS A 147 3.58 -14.11 4.16
C HIS A 147 3.50 -15.50 4.82
N HIS A 148 2.47 -15.79 5.63
CA HIS A 148 2.44 -17.05 6.39
C HIS A 148 1.74 -18.23 5.68
N TRP A 149 1.06 -18.04 4.55
CA TRP A 149 0.39 -19.15 3.88
C TRP A 149 1.31 -20.00 2.97
N ASP A 150 2.45 -19.48 2.49
CA ASP A 150 3.28 -20.24 1.51
C ASP A 150 4.17 -21.35 2.13
N ASN A 151 4.15 -21.52 3.46
CA ASN A 151 4.84 -22.64 4.13
C ASN A 151 3.88 -23.76 4.60
N GLY A 152 2.61 -23.71 4.19
CA GLY A 152 1.53 -24.57 4.71
C GLY A 152 0.98 -25.62 3.74
N ALA A 153 1.70 -26.05 2.71
CA ALA A 153 1.23 -27.13 1.83
C ALA A 153 2.36 -28.06 1.36
N GLY A 154 3.06 -28.65 2.31
CA GLY A 154 3.87 -29.85 2.11
C GLY A 154 3.29 -31.00 2.91
N GLY A 155 2.28 -31.67 2.36
CA GLY A 155 1.91 -33.03 2.77
C GLY A 155 2.89 -34.05 2.24
#